data_AF-A0A2D8HWY5-F1
#
_entry.id   AF-A0A2D8HWY5-F1
#
_cell.length_a   1.000
_cell.length_b   1.000
_cell.length_c   1.000
_cell.angle_alpha   90.00
_cell.angle_beta   90.00
_cell.angle_gamma   90.00
#
_symmetry.space_group_name_H-M   'P 1'
#
loop_
_entity.id
_entity.type
_entity.pdbx_description
1 polymer ?
#
loop_
_entity_poly.entity_id
_entity_poly.type
_entity_poly.pdbx_seq_one_letter_code
_entity_poly.pdbx_strand_id
1 'polypeptide(L)'
;EGKLSIADAMSLLANRPEQGYESDEELTELAELENVRSELESDLSELTVKSEYFQLVAMIQWGEIEMRARSVLHLNQGRVQTLYRAMGD
;
A
#
# COMPACT_ATOMS: atom_id res chain seq x y z
N GLU A 1 -13.58 14.07 -3.20
CA GLU A 1 -12.94 14.13 -1.87
C GLU A 1 -12.79 12.71 -1.34
N GLY A 2 -11.79 12.45 -0.49
CA GLY A 2 -11.66 11.13 0.14
C GLY A 2 -12.85 10.87 1.06
N LYS A 3 -13.42 9.66 1.01
CA LYS A 3 -14.61 9.28 1.80
C LYS A 3 -14.30 8.98 3.27
N LEU A 4 -13.03 8.93 3.63
CA LEU A 4 -12.56 8.75 4.99
C LEU A 4 -12.06 10.10 5.54
N SER A 5 -12.54 10.49 6.72
CA SER A 5 -12.02 11.70 7.38
C SER A 5 -10.54 11.50 7.74
N ILE A 6 -9.78 12.59 7.82
CA ILE A 6 -8.36 12.52 8.21
C ILE A 6 -8.22 11.91 9.61
N ALA A 7 -9.13 12.23 10.53
CA ALA A 7 -9.11 11.71 11.90
C ALA A 7 -9.31 10.19 11.92
N ASP A 8 -10.29 9.68 11.17
CA ASP A 8 -10.57 8.25 11.07
C ASP A 8 -9.42 7.50 10.38
N ALA A 9 -8.84 8.09 9.32
CA ALA A 9 -7.66 7.54 8.65
C ALA A 9 -6.45 7.43 9.58
N MET A 10 -6.20 8.47 10.39
CA MET A 10 -5.14 8.45 11.39
C MET A 10 -5.39 7.41 12.48
N SER A 11 -6.64 7.30 12.96
CA SER A 11 -7.03 6.28 13.94
C SER A 11 -6.79 4.88 13.40
N LEU A 12 -7.21 4.60 12.16
CA LEU A 12 -7.03 3.32 11.50
C LEU A 12 -5.55 2.95 11.34
N LEU A 13 -4.69 3.91 11.02
CA LEU A 13 -3.24 3.70 10.94
C LEU A 13 -2.60 3.50 12.32
N ALA A 14 -3.06 4.22 13.34
CA ALA A 14 -2.55 4.13 14.70
C ALA A 14 -2.95 2.82 15.40
N ASN A 15 -4.14 2.31 15.10
CA ASN A 15 -4.67 1.07 15.64
C ASN A 15 -4.29 -0.16 14.79
N ARG A 16 -3.55 0.03 13.70
CA ARG A 16 -3.09 -1.08 12.86
C ARG A 16 -2.22 -2.04 13.70
N PRO A 17 -2.54 -3.35 13.74
CA PRO A 17 -1.70 -4.33 14.42
C PRO A 17 -0.28 -4.35 13.87
N GLU A 18 0.70 -4.71 14.71
CA GLU A 18 2.11 -4.75 14.31
C GLU A 18 2.35 -5.71 13.12
N GLN A 19 1.67 -6.85 13.13
CA GLN A 19 1.67 -7.84 12.06
C GLN A 19 0.76 -7.49 10.86
N GLY A 20 -0.03 -6.41 10.96
CA GLY A 20 -1.09 -6.07 10.03
C GLY A 20 -2.37 -6.89 10.22
N TYR A 21 -3.35 -6.67 9.34
CA TYR A 21 -4.59 -7.43 9.27
C TYR A 21 -4.38 -8.70 8.43
N GLU A 22 -5.04 -9.79 8.80
CA GLU A 22 -4.90 -11.09 8.15
C GLU A 22 -5.70 -11.20 6.85
N SER A 23 -6.80 -10.44 6.75
CA SER A 23 -7.76 -10.57 5.64
C SER A 23 -8.44 -9.24 5.30
N ASP A 24 -9.01 -9.18 4.10
CA ASP A 24 -9.78 -8.02 3.65
C ASP A 24 -11.09 -7.92 4.47
N GLU A 25 -11.68 -9.05 4.83
CA GLU A 25 -12.87 -9.14 5.69
C GLU A 25 -12.61 -8.47 7.05
N GLU A 26 -11.54 -8.85 7.74
CA GLU A 26 -11.14 -8.25 9.02
C GLU A 26 -10.96 -6.73 8.91
N LEU A 27 -10.29 -6.27 7.84
CA LEU A 27 -10.10 -4.85 7.59
C LEU A 27 -11.44 -4.13 7.40
N THR A 28 -12.39 -4.71 6.64
CA THR A 28 -13.68 -4.08 6.42
C THR A 28 -14.56 -4.01 7.66
N GLU A 29 -14.41 -4.93 8.63
CA GLU A 29 -15.23 -4.96 9.85
C GLU A 29 -14.81 -3.92 10.91
N LEU A 30 -13.75 -3.15 10.66
CA LEU A 30 -13.29 -2.11 11.58
C LEU A 30 -14.32 -0.99 11.77
N ALA A 31 -14.50 -0.58 13.02
CA ALA A 31 -15.44 0.47 13.39
C ALA A 31 -15.06 1.83 12.77
N GLU A 32 -13.78 2.09 12.58
CA GLU A 32 -13.24 3.29 11.94
C GLU A 32 -13.69 3.44 10.47
N LEU A 33 -14.13 2.35 9.82
CA LEU A 33 -14.60 2.35 8.43
C LEU A 33 -16.13 2.41 8.31
N GLU A 34 -16.86 2.44 9.41
CA GLU A 34 -18.33 2.38 9.40
C GLU A 34 -18.97 3.57 8.67
N ASN A 35 -18.44 4.77 8.88
CA ASN A 35 -18.90 5.97 8.17
C ASN A 35 -18.71 5.83 6.66
N VAL A 36 -17.55 5.30 6.24
CA VAL A 36 -17.22 5.12 4.81
C VAL A 36 -18.15 4.09 4.18
N ARG A 37 -18.42 2.98 4.88
CA ARG A 37 -19.36 1.94 4.44
C ARG A 37 -20.77 2.49 4.29
N SER A 38 -21.24 3.27 5.27
CA SER A 38 -22.56 3.89 5.25
C SER A 38 -22.72 4.92 4.13
N GLU A 39 -21.67 5.68 3.80
CA GLU A 39 -21.71 6.68 2.71
C GLU A 39 -21.58 6.06 1.32
N LEU A 40 -20.91 4.92 1.21
CA LEU A 40 -20.71 4.25 -0.07
C LEU A 40 -21.94 3.48 -0.56
N GLU A 41 -22.85 3.10 0.34
CA GLU A 41 -23.89 2.10 0.08
C GLU A 41 -23.33 0.84 -0.62
N SER A 42 -22.03 0.55 -0.44
CA SER A 42 -21.30 -0.49 -1.14
C SER A 42 -20.18 -1.06 -0.28
N ASP A 43 -19.77 -2.28 -0.60
CA ASP A 43 -18.59 -2.90 0.01
C ASP A 43 -17.32 -2.13 -0.33
N LEU A 44 -16.38 -2.11 0.61
CA LEU A 44 -15.04 -1.53 0.48
C LEU A 44 -14.11 -2.42 -0.35
N SER A 45 -14.61 -2.93 -1.47
CA SER A 45 -13.94 -3.91 -2.33
C SER A 45 -12.63 -3.44 -2.97
N GLU A 46 -12.37 -2.13 -2.96
CA GLU A 46 -11.11 -1.54 -3.43
C GLU A 46 -10.00 -1.57 -2.36
N LEU A 47 -10.34 -1.76 -1.08
CA LEU A 47 -9.37 -1.92 -0.01
C LEU A 47 -8.89 -3.37 0.03
N THR A 48 -7.58 -3.53 0.17
CA THR A 48 -6.98 -4.86 0.33
C THR A 48 -5.75 -4.83 1.23
N VAL A 49 -5.53 -5.93 1.94
CA VAL A 49 -4.33 -6.18 2.76
C VAL A 49 -3.17 -6.73 1.92
N LYS A 50 -3.39 -6.99 0.63
CA LYS A 50 -2.39 -7.54 -0.30
C LYS A 50 -1.88 -6.47 -1.25
N SER A 51 -0.64 -6.63 -1.72
CA SER A 51 -0.11 -5.84 -2.82
C SER A 51 0.50 -6.72 -3.89
N GLU A 52 0.20 -6.41 -5.14
CA GLU A 52 0.86 -6.98 -6.31
C GLU A 52 1.93 -6.03 -6.89
N TYR A 53 2.02 -4.80 -6.37
CA TYR A 53 2.91 -3.76 -6.90
C TYR A 53 3.86 -3.25 -5.82
N PHE A 54 5.14 -3.18 -6.16
CA PHE A 54 6.19 -2.77 -5.24
C PHE A 54 7.13 -1.79 -5.91
N GLN A 55 7.62 -0.81 -5.16
CA GLN A 55 8.70 0.07 -5.61
C GLN A 55 10.00 -0.37 -4.94
N LEU A 56 10.97 -0.78 -5.75
CA LEU A 56 12.34 -1.00 -5.31
C LEU A 56 13.14 0.29 -5.50
N VAL A 57 13.68 0.83 -4.40
CA VAL A 57 14.64 1.92 -4.42
C VAL A 57 16.02 1.34 -4.12
N ALA A 58 16.91 1.34 -5.11
CA ALA A 58 18.28 0.86 -4.96
C ALA A 58 19.22 2.05 -4.79
N MET A 59 20.06 1.98 -3.76
CA MET A 59 21.20 2.88 -3.57
C MET A 59 22.46 2.12 -4.01
N ILE A 60 23.14 2.61 -5.04
CA ILE A 60 24.27 1.94 -5.66
C ILE A 60 25.49 2.84 -5.51
N GLN A 61 26.57 2.27 -5.00
CA GLN A 61 27.86 2.94 -4.85
C GLN A 61 28.90 2.22 -5.70
N TRP A 62 29.61 2.97 -6.55
CA TRP A 62 30.70 2.46 -7.37
C TRP A 62 31.88 3.42 -7.35
N GLY A 63 32.90 3.09 -6.55
CA GLY A 63 33.98 4.01 -6.22
C GLY A 63 33.41 5.24 -5.51
N GLU A 64 33.70 6.42 -6.05
CA GLU A 64 33.19 7.72 -5.57
C GLU A 64 31.82 8.08 -6.15
N ILE A 65 31.26 7.27 -7.05
CA ILE A 65 29.95 7.53 -7.66
C ILE A 65 28.86 6.93 -6.77
N GLU A 66 27.91 7.78 -6.36
CA GLU A 66 26.65 7.37 -5.76
C GLU A 66 25.50 7.59 -6.75
N MET A 67 24.62 6.60 -6.85
CA MET A 67 23.43 6.71 -7.67
C MET A 67 22.23 6.05 -7.01
N ARG A 68 21.07 6.64 -7.26
CA ARG A 68 19.77 6.10 -6.88
C ARG A 68 19.07 5.56 -8.11
N ALA A 69 18.53 4.36 -8.01
CA ALA A 69 17.69 3.77 -9.04
C ALA A 69 16.32 3.39 -8.46
N ARG A 70 15.27 3.56 -9.27
CA ARG A 70 13.90 3.16 -8.92
C ARG A 70 13.40 2.14 -9.91
N SER A 71 12.79 1.08 -9.41
CA SER A 71 12.09 0.09 -10.23
C SER A 71 10.67 -0.11 -9.70
N VAL A 72 9.69 -0.17 -10.61
CA VAL A 72 8.35 -0.65 -10.28
C VAL A 72 8.28 -2.13 -10.62
N LEU A 73 7.92 -2.93 -9.64
CA LEU A 73 7.83 -4.37 -9.72
C LEU A 73 6.36 -4.78 -9.63
N HIS A 74 5.99 -5.78 -10.43
CA HIS A 74 4.71 -6.47 -10.37
C HIS A 74 4.96 -7.92 -9.98
N LEU A 75 4.36 -8.35 -8.87
CA LEU A 75 4.37 -9.71 -8.37
C LEU A 75 3.02 -10.35 -8.69
N ASN A 76 3.03 -11.37 -9.54
CA ASN A 76 1.83 -12.12 -9.89
C ASN A 76 2.16 -13.61 -9.93
N GLN A 77 1.37 -14.43 -9.21
CA GLN A 77 1.52 -15.89 -9.16
C GLN A 77 2.97 -16.35 -8.84
N GLY A 78 3.62 -15.67 -7.89
CA GLY A 78 5.00 -15.97 -7.48
C GLY A 78 6.08 -15.55 -8.48
N ARG A 79 5.71 -14.91 -9.59
CA ARG A 79 6.65 -14.34 -10.55
C ARG A 79 6.78 -12.84 -10.35
N VAL A 80 8.01 -12.35 -10.31
CA VAL A 80 8.32 -10.92 -10.26
C VAL A 80 8.71 -10.43 -11.66
N GLN A 81 8.06 -9.37 -12.12
CA GLN A 81 8.37 -8.66 -13.36
C GLN A 81 8.70 -7.20 -13.05
N THR A 82 9.76 -6.66 -13.68
CA THR A 82 10.01 -5.21 -13.65
C THR A 82 9.18 -4.53 -14.73
N LEU A 83 8.29 -3.62 -14.34
CA LEU A 83 7.45 -2.83 -15.24
C LEU A 83 8.15 -1.55 -15.71
N TYR A 84 8.93 -0.94 -14.82
CA TYR A 84 9.59 0.34 -15.07
C TYR A 84 10.94 0.39 -14.37
N ARG A 85 11.90 1.11 -14.97
CA ARG A 85 13.18 1.46 -14.36
C ARG A 85 13.53 2.92 -14.64
N ALA A 86 14.02 3.60 -13.62
CA ALA A 86 14.66 4.91 -13.71
C ALA A 86 16.01 4.86 -12.98
N MET A 87 17.01 5.54 -13.54
CA MET A 87 18.29 5.81 -12.88
C MET A 87 18.45 7.32 -12.73
N GLY A 88 18.87 7.77 -11.55
CA GLY A 88 18.80 9.17 -11.15
C GLY A 88 17.47 9.53 -10.49
N ASP A 89 17.41 10.72 -9.88
CA ASP A 89 16.17 11.32 -9.40
C ASP A 89 15.32 11.87 -10.55
#